data_AF-A0A6P2D7D3-F1
#
_entry.id   AF-A0A6P2D7D3-F1
#
_cell.length_a   1.000
_cell.length_b   1.000
_cell.length_c   1.000
_cell.angle_alpha   90.00
_cell.angle_beta   90.00
_cell.angle_gamma   90.00
#
_symmetry.space_group_name_H-M   'P 1'
#
loop_
_entity.id
_entity.type
_entity.pdbx_description
1 polymer ?
#
loop_
_entity_poly.entity_id
_entity_poly.type
_entity_poly.pdbx_seq_one_letter_code
_entity_poly.pdbx_strand_id
1 'polypeptide(L)'
;MFRRSRAGFTLIELLVVIAIIAILIGLLLPAIQKVREAAARMASQNNLKQIGLAIHNYHSAQERLPANGYAVHGTGHGYPGDVDLGGFNELHSAFITILPYLEQDAWAKKYDPKYEPTDTRDDDGDGVSNAVITKTNLKVFMSPAMPQPSNADLYNANYPFASYTFCRGQFTARTLGSGSWSATSPDFSTQTVKFANLKASYTDDDGMIVSNHYGKQTFLSVTKGLSQTLMAGDMHYTLKNYYFTGANANVPRTGKTTWVLAHPGFGSATTNLPMNSHTYYSRASRPTDWYETSGEFAFRSVHPSGCNFVLGDGSVRFLRDSIALDTYRWLGSRNSSLPPPSDY
;
A
#
# COMPACT_ATOMS: atom_id res chain seq x y z
N MET A 1 14.18 -57.00 -49.04
CA MET A 1 13.74 -55.98 -48.06
C MET A 1 14.97 -55.45 -47.32
N PHE A 2 15.59 -54.36 -47.80
CA PHE A 2 16.80 -53.83 -47.16
C PHE A 2 16.43 -53.09 -45.86
N ARG A 3 16.87 -53.64 -44.74
CA ARG A 3 16.67 -53.05 -43.40
C ARG A 3 17.61 -51.84 -43.28
N ARG A 4 17.07 -50.62 -43.41
CA ARG A 4 17.84 -49.37 -43.18
C ARG A 4 18.57 -49.47 -41.85
N SER A 5 19.90 -49.45 -41.87
CA SER A 5 20.71 -49.30 -40.67
C SER A 5 20.36 -47.95 -40.03
N ARG A 6 19.91 -47.96 -38.78
CA ARG A 6 19.80 -46.74 -37.99
C ARG A 6 21.23 -46.31 -37.64
N ALA A 7 21.64 -45.14 -38.10
CA ALA A 7 22.90 -44.53 -37.65
C ALA A 7 22.81 -44.32 -36.13
N GLY A 8 23.79 -44.86 -35.39
CA GLY A 8 23.92 -44.62 -33.97
C GLY A 8 24.50 -43.22 -33.72
N PHE A 9 23.99 -42.53 -32.72
CA PHE A 9 24.45 -41.19 -32.35
C PHE A 9 25.80 -41.28 -31.64
N THR A 10 26.77 -40.46 -32.04
CA THR A 10 28.12 -40.47 -31.44
C THR A 10 28.18 -39.62 -30.18
N LEU A 11 29.14 -39.93 -29.30
CA LEU A 11 29.35 -39.18 -28.05
C LEU A 11 29.69 -37.70 -28.32
N ILE A 12 30.43 -37.42 -29.40
CA ILE A 12 30.80 -36.05 -29.79
C ILE A 12 29.60 -35.24 -30.29
N GLU A 13 28.69 -35.85 -31.09
CA GLU A 13 27.45 -35.18 -31.51
C GLU A 13 26.57 -34.83 -30.31
N LEU A 14 26.47 -35.73 -29.32
CA LEU A 14 25.74 -35.48 -28.08
C LEU A 14 26.37 -34.33 -27.26
N LEU A 15 27.70 -34.31 -27.13
CA LEU A 15 28.40 -33.27 -26.40
C LEU A 15 28.26 -31.90 -27.07
N VAL A 16 28.32 -31.82 -28.41
CA VAL A 16 28.09 -30.59 -29.17
C VAL A 16 26.66 -30.09 -29.00
N VAL A 17 25.65 -30.96 -29.07
CA VAL A 17 24.25 -30.57 -28.87
C VAL A 17 24.02 -30.03 -27.45
N ILE A 18 24.57 -30.69 -26.42
CA ILE A 18 24.46 -30.22 -25.03
C ILE A 18 25.18 -28.88 -24.86
N ALA A 19 26.37 -28.69 -25.45
CA ALA A 19 27.10 -27.42 -25.41
C ALA A 19 26.31 -26.27 -26.05
N ILE A 20 25.69 -26.50 -27.22
CA ILE A 20 24.84 -25.50 -27.88
C ILE A 20 23.62 -25.17 -27.02
N ILE A 21 22.93 -26.16 -26.44
CA ILE A 21 21.79 -25.95 -25.55
C ILE A 21 22.21 -25.15 -24.30
N ALA A 22 23.36 -25.46 -23.70
CA ALA A 22 23.87 -24.75 -22.53
C ALA A 22 24.18 -23.27 -22.86
N ILE A 23 24.79 -22.99 -24.01
CA ILE A 23 25.05 -21.61 -24.48
C ILE A 23 23.73 -20.88 -24.73
N LEU A 24 22.76 -21.50 -25.42
CA LEU A 24 21.46 -20.89 -25.67
C LEU A 24 20.71 -20.58 -24.38
N ILE A 25 20.65 -21.51 -23.42
CA ILE A 25 20.01 -21.28 -22.11
C ILE A 25 20.75 -20.16 -21.34
N GLY A 26 22.09 -20.16 -21.35
CA GLY A 26 22.90 -19.14 -20.69
C GLY A 26 22.66 -17.72 -21.22
N LEU A 27 22.42 -17.58 -22.53
CA LEU A 27 22.09 -16.30 -23.17
C LEU A 27 20.60 -15.91 -22.98
N LEU A 28 19.69 -16.88 -22.95
CA LEU A 28 18.25 -16.64 -22.84
C LEU A 28 17.78 -16.35 -21.42
N LEU A 29 18.38 -16.96 -20.39
CA LEU A 29 17.92 -16.80 -19.00
C LEU A 29 17.91 -15.33 -18.52
N PRO A 30 18.97 -14.51 -18.72
CA PRO A 30 18.97 -13.11 -18.33
C PRO A 30 17.96 -12.27 -19.14
N ALA A 31 17.70 -12.64 -20.40
CA ALA A 31 16.71 -11.96 -21.24
C ALA A 31 15.28 -12.23 -20.77
N ILE A 32 14.96 -13.50 -20.45
CA ILE A 32 13.65 -13.91 -19.92
C ILE A 32 13.37 -13.23 -18.57
N GLN A 33 14.38 -13.09 -17.70
CA GLN A 33 14.25 -12.36 -16.43
C GLN A 33 13.88 -10.88 -16.65
N LYS A 34 14.62 -10.16 -17.51
CA LYS A 34 14.31 -8.76 -17.86
C LYS A 34 12.91 -8.58 -18.44
N VAL A 35 12.47 -9.49 -19.31
CA VAL A 35 11.11 -9.47 -19.89
C VAL A 35 10.05 -9.69 -18.81
N ARG A 36 10.27 -10.61 -17.87
CA ARG A 36 9.35 -10.85 -16.74
C ARG A 36 9.26 -9.66 -15.80
N GLU A 37 10.38 -9.01 -15.48
CA GLU A 37 10.41 -7.81 -14.64
C GLU A 37 9.68 -6.63 -15.32
N ALA A 38 9.90 -6.42 -16.62
CA ALA A 38 9.18 -5.42 -17.40
C ALA A 38 7.67 -5.70 -17.43
N ALA A 39 7.26 -6.96 -17.64
CA ALA A 39 5.86 -7.38 -17.62
C ALA A 39 5.21 -7.15 -16.25
N ALA A 40 5.90 -7.49 -15.16
CA ALA A 40 5.41 -7.27 -13.80
C ALA A 40 5.30 -5.77 -13.46
N ARG A 41 6.20 -4.92 -13.98
CA ARG A 41 6.11 -3.46 -13.86
C ARG A 41 4.90 -2.91 -14.61
N MET A 42 4.70 -3.28 -15.87
CA MET A 42 3.53 -2.86 -16.67
C MET A 42 2.22 -3.31 -16.00
N ALA A 43 2.15 -4.52 -15.47
CA ALA A 43 0.97 -5.00 -14.74
C ALA A 43 0.73 -4.24 -13.42
N SER A 44 1.78 -3.87 -12.69
CA SER A 44 1.66 -3.02 -11.49
C SER A 44 1.13 -1.63 -11.83
N GLN A 45 1.62 -1.03 -12.92
CA GLN A 45 1.11 0.23 -13.46
C GLN A 45 -0.35 0.13 -13.91
N ASN A 46 -0.76 -0.99 -14.52
CA ASN A 46 -2.15 -1.22 -14.89
C ASN A 46 -3.07 -1.34 -13.67
N ASN A 47 -2.64 -2.00 -12.60
CA ASN A 47 -3.42 -2.10 -11.36
C ASN A 47 -3.59 -0.71 -10.69
N LEU A 48 -2.53 0.11 -10.67
CA LEU A 48 -2.63 1.52 -10.26
C LEU A 48 -3.56 2.34 -11.18
N LYS A 49 -3.56 2.07 -12.50
CA LYS A 49 -4.50 2.71 -13.44
C LYS A 49 -5.95 2.31 -13.15
N GLN A 50 -6.21 1.04 -12.83
CA GLN A 50 -7.53 0.56 -12.41
C GLN A 50 -7.99 1.23 -11.11
N ILE A 51 -7.12 1.36 -10.10
CA ILE A 51 -7.41 2.10 -8.86
C ILE A 51 -7.76 3.57 -9.15
N GLY A 52 -7.00 4.23 -10.04
CA GLY A 52 -7.30 5.61 -10.44
C GLY A 52 -8.64 5.75 -11.17
N LEU A 53 -8.93 4.86 -12.13
CA LEU A 53 -10.22 4.84 -12.83
C LEU A 53 -11.39 4.57 -11.88
N ALA A 54 -11.22 3.68 -10.92
CA ALA A 54 -12.22 3.40 -9.89
C ALA A 54 -12.51 4.62 -9.02
N ILE A 55 -11.50 5.42 -8.67
CA ILE A 55 -11.67 6.69 -7.94
C ILE A 55 -12.38 7.75 -8.80
N HIS A 56 -12.08 7.83 -10.09
CA HIS A 56 -12.81 8.71 -11.02
C HIS A 56 -14.29 8.31 -11.17
N ASN A 57 -14.59 7.01 -11.25
CA ASN A 57 -15.95 6.50 -11.31
C ASN A 57 -16.70 6.71 -9.97
N TYR A 58 -16.04 6.47 -8.84
CA TYR A 58 -16.55 6.78 -7.50
C TYR A 58 -16.88 8.29 -7.38
N HIS A 59 -15.95 9.17 -7.77
CA HIS A 59 -16.18 10.62 -7.75
C HIS A 59 -17.34 11.04 -8.67
N SER A 60 -17.49 10.39 -9.83
CA SER A 60 -18.59 10.68 -10.76
C SER A 60 -19.96 10.26 -10.20
N ALA A 61 -20.01 9.19 -9.39
CA ALA A 61 -21.25 8.68 -8.80
C ALA A 61 -21.61 9.29 -7.43
N GLN A 62 -20.60 9.67 -6.63
CA GLN A 62 -20.76 10.14 -5.25
C GLN A 62 -20.50 11.66 -5.11
N GLU A 63 -20.08 12.32 -6.19
CA GLU A 63 -19.61 13.71 -6.24
C GLU A 63 -18.47 14.06 -5.27
N ARG A 64 -17.77 13.06 -4.74
CA ARG A 64 -16.71 13.22 -3.74
C ARG A 64 -15.58 12.24 -3.97
N LEU A 65 -14.38 12.60 -3.53
CA LEU A 65 -13.30 11.64 -3.38
C LEU A 65 -13.60 10.69 -2.20
N PRO A 66 -13.10 9.44 -2.25
CA PRO A 66 -13.17 8.57 -1.10
C PRO A 66 -12.29 9.14 0.01
N ALA A 67 -12.75 9.06 1.26
CA ALA A 67 -11.94 9.36 2.42
C ALA A 67 -11.04 8.16 2.75
N ASN A 68 -9.81 8.39 3.17
CA ASN A 68 -8.85 7.32 3.48
C ASN A 68 -9.42 6.29 4.46
N GLY A 69 -10.18 6.77 5.46
CA GLY A 69 -10.87 5.97 6.45
C GLY A 69 -12.29 6.45 6.73
N TYR A 70 -13.19 5.49 6.92
CA TYR A 70 -14.57 5.68 7.39
C TYR A 70 -14.75 4.86 8.66
N ALA A 71 -15.46 5.39 9.66
CA ALA A 71 -15.76 4.62 10.86
C ALA A 71 -16.97 3.69 10.67
N VAL A 72 -17.00 2.64 11.48
CA VAL A 72 -18.18 1.79 11.66
C VAL A 72 -19.40 2.65 11.99
N HIS A 73 -20.51 2.44 11.28
CA HIS A 73 -21.71 3.27 11.40
C HIS A 73 -22.25 3.32 12.84
N GLY A 74 -22.51 4.53 13.35
CA GLY A 74 -23.11 4.73 14.67
C GLY A 74 -22.14 4.77 15.86
N THR A 75 -20.83 4.59 15.64
CA THR A 75 -19.79 4.76 16.68
C THR A 75 -19.59 6.21 17.13
N GLY A 76 -20.10 7.18 16.36
CA GLY A 76 -19.83 8.61 16.57
C GLY A 76 -18.45 9.07 16.10
N HIS A 77 -17.57 8.15 15.69
CA HIS A 77 -16.20 8.43 15.27
C HIS A 77 -16.06 8.72 13.76
N GLY A 78 -15.03 9.45 13.35
CA GLY A 78 -14.66 9.66 11.95
C GLY A 78 -15.69 10.39 11.08
N TYR A 79 -16.67 11.08 11.67
CA TYR A 79 -17.62 11.93 10.96
C TYR A 79 -16.97 13.27 10.53
N PRO A 80 -17.55 14.01 9.56
CA PRO A 80 -17.08 15.36 9.22
C PRO A 80 -17.01 16.26 10.48
N GLY A 81 -15.83 16.82 10.75
CA GLY A 81 -15.57 17.60 11.97
C GLY A 81 -15.15 16.80 13.21
N ASP A 82 -15.29 15.47 13.24
CA ASP A 82 -14.74 14.65 14.34
C ASP A 82 -13.29 14.22 14.07
N VAL A 83 -12.39 14.70 14.91
CA VAL A 83 -10.96 14.37 14.89
C VAL A 83 -10.67 12.97 15.44
N ASP A 84 -11.58 12.36 16.19
CA ASP A 84 -11.43 10.99 16.69
C ASP A 84 -11.67 9.97 15.58
N LEU A 85 -10.66 9.15 15.32
CA LEU A 85 -10.70 8.12 14.29
C LEU A 85 -11.03 6.73 14.86
N GLY A 86 -11.44 6.64 16.13
CA GLY A 86 -11.83 5.37 16.75
C GLY A 86 -10.66 4.42 17.02
N GLY A 87 -11.00 3.20 17.39
CA GLY A 87 -10.08 2.09 17.66
C GLY A 87 -9.49 1.45 16.40
N PHE A 88 -8.54 0.54 16.61
CA PHE A 88 -7.74 -0.09 15.55
C PHE A 88 -8.57 -0.86 14.50
N ASN A 89 -9.68 -1.48 14.93
CA ASN A 89 -10.59 -2.22 14.06
C ASN A 89 -11.82 -1.41 13.64
N GLU A 90 -11.96 -0.15 14.05
CA GLU A 90 -13.19 0.62 13.83
C GLU A 90 -13.19 1.38 12.50
N LEU A 91 -12.14 1.24 11.66
CA LEU A 91 -11.98 2.00 10.42
C LEU A 91 -11.83 1.16 9.14
N HIS A 92 -12.71 1.44 8.18
CA HIS A 92 -12.77 0.92 6.81
C HIS A 92 -11.91 1.75 5.85
N SER A 93 -11.08 1.09 5.02
CA SER A 93 -10.29 1.76 3.99
C SER A 93 -11.10 2.28 2.81
N ALA A 94 -10.66 3.39 2.22
CA ALA A 94 -11.06 3.85 0.89
C ALA A 94 -11.08 2.72 -0.16
N PHE A 95 -10.18 1.73 -0.05
CA PHE A 95 -10.14 0.55 -0.93
C PHE A 95 -11.47 -0.22 -0.95
N ILE A 96 -12.14 -0.35 0.20
CA ILE A 96 -13.47 -0.98 0.32
C ILE A 96 -14.51 -0.19 -0.47
N THR A 97 -14.49 1.15 -0.33
CA THR A 97 -15.47 2.02 -1.00
C THR A 97 -15.35 2.06 -2.53
N ILE A 98 -14.19 1.69 -3.07
CA ILE A 98 -13.96 1.61 -4.52
C ILE A 98 -14.15 0.20 -5.11
N LEU A 99 -14.46 -0.83 -4.30
CA LEU A 99 -14.69 -2.21 -4.77
C LEU A 99 -15.74 -2.34 -5.90
N PRO A 100 -16.92 -1.68 -5.86
CA PRO A 100 -17.88 -1.73 -6.97
C PRO A 100 -17.29 -1.24 -8.30
N TYR A 101 -16.35 -0.30 -8.22
CA TYR A 101 -15.71 0.34 -9.37
C TYR A 101 -14.44 -0.39 -9.84
N LEU A 102 -14.13 -1.56 -9.24
CA LEU A 102 -13.00 -2.45 -9.56
C LEU A 102 -13.45 -3.86 -9.97
N GLU A 103 -14.68 -4.00 -10.49
CA GLU A 103 -15.31 -5.28 -10.85
C GLU A 103 -15.42 -6.25 -9.64
N GLN A 104 -15.41 -5.73 -8.40
CA GLN A 104 -15.54 -6.51 -7.16
C GLN A 104 -16.94 -6.40 -6.53
N ASP A 105 -17.98 -6.18 -7.34
CA ASP A 105 -19.38 -6.04 -6.89
C ASP A 105 -19.86 -7.18 -5.98
N ALA A 106 -19.41 -8.41 -6.25
CA ALA A 106 -19.77 -9.58 -5.45
C ALA A 106 -19.25 -9.49 -4.00
N TRP A 107 -18.08 -8.88 -3.78
CA TRP A 107 -17.54 -8.63 -2.45
C TRP A 107 -18.10 -7.34 -1.83
N ALA A 108 -18.29 -6.30 -2.65
CA ALA A 108 -18.83 -5.03 -2.18
C ALA A 108 -20.25 -5.14 -1.63
N LYS A 109 -21.11 -5.99 -2.22
CA LYS A 109 -22.49 -6.20 -1.78
C LYS A 109 -22.63 -7.00 -0.47
N LYS A 110 -21.63 -7.85 -0.16
CA LYS A 110 -21.58 -8.65 1.06
C LYS A 110 -21.00 -7.88 2.25
N TYR A 111 -20.33 -6.75 2.00
CA TYR A 111 -19.63 -6.02 3.04
C TYR A 111 -20.58 -5.09 3.80
N ASP A 112 -20.75 -5.30 5.10
CA ASP A 112 -21.59 -4.43 5.94
C ASP A 112 -20.75 -3.35 6.66
N PRO A 113 -20.84 -2.06 6.26
CA PRO A 113 -20.15 -0.95 6.94
C PRO A 113 -20.74 -0.59 8.32
N LYS A 114 -21.79 -1.28 8.78
CA LYS A 114 -22.31 -1.22 10.15
C LYS A 114 -21.47 -2.03 11.15
N TYR A 115 -20.59 -2.91 10.67
CA TYR A 115 -19.78 -3.79 11.52
C TYR A 115 -18.30 -3.65 11.26
N GLU A 116 -17.46 -3.91 12.26
CA GLU A 116 -15.99 -3.85 12.10
C GLU A 116 -15.52 -4.74 10.93
N PRO A 117 -14.38 -4.44 10.29
CA PRO A 117 -13.80 -5.32 9.27
C PRO A 117 -13.42 -6.70 9.83
N THR A 118 -13.21 -6.82 11.15
CA THR A 118 -12.97 -8.08 11.86
C THR A 118 -14.22 -8.76 12.41
N ASP A 119 -15.41 -8.20 12.17
CA ASP A 119 -16.65 -8.72 12.74
C ASP A 119 -17.07 -10.06 12.11
N THR A 120 -17.52 -10.99 12.94
CA THR A 120 -17.93 -12.33 12.53
C THR A 120 -19.44 -12.50 12.38
N ARG A 121 -20.24 -11.45 12.59
CA ARG A 121 -21.70 -11.47 12.40
C ARG A 121 -22.09 -11.55 10.93
N ASP A 122 -23.20 -12.24 10.70
CA ASP A 122 -23.79 -12.62 9.43
C ASP A 122 -25.31 -12.47 9.61
N ASP A 123 -25.75 -11.20 9.65
CA ASP A 123 -27.12 -10.81 10.01
C ASP A 123 -28.11 -11.03 8.86
N ASP A 124 -27.63 -11.06 7.62
CA ASP A 124 -28.40 -11.40 6.41
C ASP A 124 -28.43 -12.92 6.13
N GLY A 125 -27.60 -13.71 6.83
CA GLY A 125 -27.62 -15.16 6.81
C GLY A 125 -27.07 -15.78 5.53
N ASP A 126 -26.15 -15.07 4.87
CA ASP A 126 -25.60 -15.42 3.57
C ASP A 126 -24.33 -16.30 3.64
N GLY A 127 -23.84 -16.51 4.87
CA GLY A 127 -22.67 -17.32 5.20
C GLY A 127 -21.35 -16.56 5.20
N VAL A 128 -21.36 -15.24 4.95
CA VAL A 128 -20.14 -14.45 4.68
C VAL A 128 -20.12 -13.13 5.48
N SER A 129 -19.66 -13.22 6.72
CA SER A 129 -19.35 -12.05 7.55
C SER A 129 -18.17 -11.21 7.03
N ASN A 130 -18.06 -9.96 7.51
CA ASN A 130 -16.92 -9.08 7.21
C ASN A 130 -15.57 -9.78 7.41
N ALA A 131 -15.38 -10.52 8.53
CA ALA A 131 -14.17 -11.28 8.83
C ALA A 131 -13.80 -12.40 7.81
N VAL A 132 -14.73 -12.80 6.94
CA VAL A 132 -14.49 -13.72 5.82
C VAL A 132 -14.05 -12.92 4.58
N ILE A 133 -14.78 -11.86 4.25
CA ILE A 133 -14.47 -10.95 3.13
C ILE A 133 -13.05 -10.39 3.28
N THR A 134 -12.74 -9.89 4.48
CA THR A 134 -11.46 -9.31 4.87
C THR A 134 -10.36 -10.33 5.10
N LYS A 135 -10.48 -11.56 4.61
CA LYS A 135 -9.37 -12.51 4.43
C LYS A 135 -9.10 -12.85 2.96
N THR A 136 -9.87 -12.26 2.04
CA THR A 136 -9.76 -12.52 0.60
C THR A 136 -8.60 -11.75 -0.02
N ASN A 137 -7.78 -12.44 -0.82
CA ASN A 137 -6.69 -11.83 -1.58
C ASN A 137 -7.19 -11.35 -2.94
N LEU A 138 -7.53 -10.07 -3.03
CA LEU A 138 -7.99 -9.44 -4.27
C LEU A 138 -6.81 -9.10 -5.19
N LYS A 139 -6.71 -9.79 -6.34
CA LYS A 139 -5.58 -9.65 -7.28
C LYS A 139 -5.35 -8.22 -7.77
N VAL A 140 -6.41 -7.41 -7.88
CA VAL A 140 -6.33 -5.99 -8.28
C VAL A 140 -5.49 -5.15 -7.30
N PHE A 141 -5.47 -5.51 -6.02
CA PHE A 141 -4.65 -4.83 -5.01
C PHE A 141 -3.24 -5.41 -4.86
N MET A 142 -2.85 -6.42 -5.65
CA MET A 142 -1.54 -7.07 -5.56
C MET A 142 -0.68 -6.77 -6.80
N SER A 143 0.63 -6.65 -6.60
CA SER A 143 1.60 -6.61 -7.69
C SER A 143 1.96 -8.04 -8.10
N PRO A 144 2.04 -8.37 -9.40
CA PRO A 144 2.53 -9.69 -9.82
C PRO A 144 3.98 -9.98 -9.43
N ALA A 145 4.79 -8.94 -9.16
CA ALA A 145 6.13 -9.09 -8.59
C ALA A 145 6.13 -9.19 -7.04
N MET A 146 4.98 -8.99 -6.39
CA MET A 146 4.82 -9.06 -4.94
C MET A 146 3.61 -9.96 -4.57
N PRO A 147 3.74 -11.30 -4.68
CA PRO A 147 2.69 -12.22 -4.26
C PRO A 147 2.42 -12.12 -2.75
N GLN A 148 1.30 -12.65 -2.27
CA GLN A 148 0.96 -12.63 -0.85
C GLN A 148 2.11 -13.21 0.01
N PRO A 149 2.54 -12.53 1.07
CA PRO A 149 3.55 -13.04 2.00
C PRO A 149 3.08 -14.30 2.72
N SER A 150 4.03 -15.15 3.14
CA SER A 150 3.72 -16.30 3.98
C SER A 150 3.58 -15.87 5.45
N ASN A 151 2.83 -16.62 6.28
CA ASN A 151 2.65 -16.26 7.70
C ASN A 151 3.97 -16.17 8.49
N ALA A 152 5.06 -16.78 8.03
CA ALA A 152 6.38 -16.68 8.66
C ALA A 152 7.07 -15.33 8.42
N ASP A 153 6.67 -14.59 7.38
CA ASP A 153 7.24 -13.31 6.98
C ASP A 153 6.57 -12.10 7.68
N LEU A 154 5.62 -12.36 8.59
CA LEU A 154 4.59 -11.38 8.99
C LEU A 154 4.47 -11.17 10.50
N TYR A 155 4.49 -9.90 10.90
CA TYR A 155 4.09 -9.48 12.26
C TYR A 155 2.57 -9.29 12.42
N ASN A 156 1.82 -9.16 11.32
CA ASN A 156 0.38 -8.87 11.35
C ASN A 156 -0.38 -9.69 10.28
N ALA A 157 -0.35 -11.01 10.41
CA ALA A 157 -0.92 -11.97 9.45
C ALA A 157 -2.47 -12.01 9.41
N ASN A 158 -3.16 -11.15 10.18
CA ASN A 158 -4.61 -11.18 10.33
C ASN A 158 -5.39 -10.45 9.23
N TYR A 159 -4.71 -9.70 8.36
CA TYR A 159 -5.32 -8.87 7.31
C TYR A 159 -4.67 -9.10 5.94
N PRO A 160 -5.44 -9.06 4.84
CA PRO A 160 -4.96 -9.27 3.49
C PRO A 160 -4.15 -8.06 3.05
N PHE A 161 -3.08 -8.34 2.32
CA PHE A 161 -2.10 -7.35 1.96
C PHE A 161 -2.58 -6.53 0.76
N ALA A 162 -2.04 -5.32 0.63
CA ALA A 162 -2.16 -4.51 -0.56
C ALA A 162 -0.75 -4.09 -0.99
N SER A 163 -0.44 -4.27 -2.28
CA SER A 163 0.78 -3.80 -2.92
C SER A 163 0.73 -2.32 -3.32
N TYR A 164 -0.41 -1.67 -3.06
CA TYR A 164 -0.67 -0.27 -3.35
C TYR A 164 -1.30 0.39 -2.13
N THR A 165 -1.19 1.71 -2.04
CA THR A 165 -1.62 2.48 -0.88
C THR A 165 -1.99 3.90 -1.29
N PHE A 166 -2.90 4.57 -0.56
CA PHE A 166 -3.30 5.93 -0.88
C PHE A 166 -2.30 6.98 -0.40
N CYS A 167 -2.19 8.08 -1.14
CA CYS A 167 -1.34 9.21 -0.80
C CYS A 167 -2.07 10.17 0.12
N ARG A 168 -1.63 10.20 1.39
CA ARG A 168 -2.01 11.19 2.40
C ARG A 168 -1.07 12.39 2.43
N GLY A 169 -0.17 12.48 1.45
CA GLY A 169 0.82 13.55 1.35
C GLY A 169 1.63 13.68 2.63
N GLN A 170 1.79 14.92 3.07
CA GLN A 170 2.28 15.26 4.38
C GLN A 170 1.13 15.27 5.38
N PHE A 171 1.29 14.50 6.45
CA PHE A 171 0.37 14.52 7.58
C PHE A 171 1.12 14.70 8.89
N THR A 172 0.40 15.14 9.92
CA THR A 172 0.88 15.17 11.31
C THR A 172 -0.13 14.43 12.19
N ALA A 173 0.34 13.46 12.97
CA ALA A 173 -0.49 12.67 13.86
C ALA A 173 -0.51 13.24 15.28
N ARG A 174 -1.68 13.28 15.90
CA ARG A 174 -1.90 13.78 17.27
C ARG A 174 -2.57 12.72 18.12
N THR A 175 -1.99 12.44 19.28
CA THR A 175 -2.61 11.60 20.32
C THR A 175 -3.87 12.24 20.86
N LEU A 176 -4.97 11.50 20.86
CA LEU A 176 -6.18 11.79 21.61
C LEU A 176 -6.22 10.85 22.84
N GLY A 177 -6.48 11.40 24.02
CA GLY A 177 -6.57 10.62 25.26
C GLY A 177 -5.22 10.25 25.91
N SER A 178 -5.31 9.50 27.01
CA SER A 178 -4.19 9.17 27.89
C SER A 178 -3.68 7.74 27.66
N GLY A 179 -2.67 7.60 26.79
CA GLY A 179 -1.88 6.37 26.65
C GLY A 179 -0.48 6.56 27.27
N SER A 180 -0.07 5.67 28.17
CA SER A 180 1.29 5.67 28.72
C SER A 180 2.32 5.26 27.65
N TRP A 181 3.42 5.99 27.56
CA TRP A 181 4.50 5.77 26.58
C TRP A 181 5.87 5.88 27.24
N SER A 182 6.82 5.09 26.74
CA SER A 182 8.25 5.25 26.98
C SER A 182 9.04 4.74 25.78
N ALA A 183 9.61 5.62 24.96
CA ALA A 183 10.61 5.21 23.98
C ALA A 183 12.02 5.35 24.57
N THR A 184 12.67 4.21 24.79
CA THR A 184 14.10 4.13 25.17
C THR A 184 15.03 4.03 23.97
N SER A 185 14.52 3.82 22.75
CA SER A 185 15.33 3.60 21.55
C SER A 185 14.71 4.25 20.29
N PRO A 186 15.52 4.69 19.30
CA PRO A 186 15.06 5.14 17.99
C PRO A 186 14.52 4.00 17.11
N ASP A 187 14.76 2.75 17.51
CA ASP A 187 14.20 1.54 16.95
C ASP A 187 13.13 0.99 17.92
N PHE A 188 11.93 0.71 17.40
CA PHE A 188 10.76 0.27 18.18
C PHE A 188 10.83 -1.23 18.48
N SER A 189 12.01 -1.76 18.81
CA SER A 189 12.29 -3.19 18.73
C SER A 189 12.26 -3.94 20.06
N THR A 190 12.15 -3.24 21.20
CA THR A 190 12.29 -3.83 22.53
C THR A 190 11.03 -3.89 23.38
N GLN A 191 9.91 -3.30 22.94
CA GLN A 191 8.63 -3.39 23.65
C GLN A 191 7.45 -3.64 22.71
N THR A 192 6.54 -4.49 23.17
CA THR A 192 5.16 -4.55 22.68
C THR A 192 4.48 -3.21 22.95
N VAL A 193 4.56 -2.27 22.00
CA VAL A 193 3.79 -1.03 22.07
C VAL A 193 2.32 -1.43 22.00
N LYS A 194 1.65 -1.43 23.14
CA LYS A 194 0.20 -1.67 23.22
C LYS A 194 -0.52 -0.42 22.71
N PHE A 195 -0.56 -0.26 21.39
CA PHE A 195 -1.39 0.70 20.67
C PHE A 195 -2.91 0.47 20.88
N ALA A 196 -3.30 -0.54 21.68
CA ALA A 196 -4.67 -1.03 21.86
C ALA A 196 -5.73 0.01 22.28
N ASN A 197 -5.32 1.21 22.74
CA ASN A 197 -6.21 2.34 23.02
C ASN A 197 -5.66 3.69 22.51
N LEU A 198 -4.70 3.69 21.57
CA LEU A 198 -4.12 4.92 21.03
C LEU A 198 -5.05 5.51 19.95
N LYS A 199 -6.11 6.18 20.40
CA LYS A 199 -6.89 7.09 19.55
C LYS A 199 -5.92 8.13 18.99
N ALA A 200 -5.74 8.13 17.67
CA ALA A 200 -4.88 9.07 16.98
C ALA A 200 -5.70 9.84 15.95
N SER A 201 -5.68 11.16 16.06
CA SER A 201 -6.14 12.07 15.01
C SER A 201 -5.01 12.36 14.05
N TYR A 202 -5.36 12.84 12.87
CA TYR A 202 -4.48 13.71 12.10
C TYR A 202 -4.88 15.16 12.36
N THR A 203 -3.94 16.04 12.70
CA THR A 203 -4.21 17.49 12.74
C THR A 203 -4.08 18.09 11.36
N ASP A 204 -3.19 17.51 10.57
CA ASP A 204 -2.82 17.93 9.22
C ASP A 204 -2.80 16.66 8.37
N ASP A 205 -3.45 16.70 7.22
CA ASP A 205 -3.49 15.63 6.22
C ASP A 205 -3.70 16.31 4.87
N ASP A 206 -2.58 16.53 4.18
CA ASP A 206 -2.54 17.40 3.01
C ASP A 206 -2.63 16.64 1.69
N GLY A 207 -2.72 15.31 1.71
CA GLY A 207 -2.88 14.49 0.51
C GLY A 207 -4.20 14.68 -0.23
N MET A 208 -4.44 13.90 -1.28
CA MET A 208 -5.71 13.95 -2.02
C MET A 208 -6.77 12.98 -1.47
N ILE A 209 -6.35 11.87 -0.87
CA ILE A 209 -7.23 10.88 -0.22
C ILE A 209 -7.02 10.99 1.28
N VAL A 210 -7.92 11.69 1.98
CA VAL A 210 -7.72 12.17 3.36
C VAL A 210 -8.74 11.66 4.35
N SER A 211 -8.51 11.84 5.66
CA SER A 211 -9.49 11.51 6.71
C SER A 211 -10.83 12.22 6.47
N ASN A 212 -11.93 11.52 6.73
CA ASN A 212 -13.30 12.00 6.47
C ASN A 212 -13.68 13.26 7.28
N HIS A 213 -12.92 13.61 8.32
CA HIS A 213 -13.11 14.84 9.10
C HIS A 213 -12.83 16.13 8.30
N TYR A 214 -12.07 16.05 7.21
CA TYR A 214 -11.91 17.13 6.22
C TYR A 214 -13.16 17.35 5.34
N GLY A 215 -14.25 16.61 5.56
CA GLY A 215 -15.52 16.77 4.85
C GLY A 215 -15.46 16.34 3.38
N LYS A 216 -16.35 16.91 2.56
CA LYS A 216 -16.47 16.59 1.12
C LYS A 216 -15.25 17.13 0.35
N GLN A 217 -14.28 16.26 0.07
CA GLN A 217 -13.21 16.52 -0.88
C GLN A 217 -13.65 16.17 -2.31
N THR A 218 -13.14 16.89 -3.30
CA THR A 218 -13.49 16.71 -4.73
C THR A 218 -12.24 16.97 -5.58
N PHE A 219 -12.28 16.67 -6.88
CA PHE A 219 -11.19 17.08 -7.77
C PHE A 219 -10.98 18.60 -7.84
N LEU A 220 -12.00 19.40 -7.51
CA LEU A 220 -11.91 20.87 -7.42
C LEU A 220 -11.16 21.35 -6.16
N SER A 221 -11.01 20.53 -5.12
CA SER A 221 -10.26 20.90 -3.91
C SER A 221 -8.74 20.68 -4.03
N VAL A 222 -8.24 20.35 -5.23
CA VAL A 222 -6.83 20.15 -5.59
C VAL A 222 -6.34 21.33 -6.42
N THR A 223 -5.82 22.38 -5.78
CA THR A 223 -5.52 23.67 -6.43
C THR A 223 -4.27 23.66 -7.30
N LYS A 224 -3.29 22.79 -7.01
CA LYS A 224 -2.06 22.67 -7.82
C LYS A 224 -2.19 21.77 -9.06
N GLY A 225 -3.41 21.33 -9.37
CA GLY A 225 -3.71 20.51 -10.54
C GLY A 225 -3.61 19.01 -10.29
N LEU A 226 -4.48 18.28 -10.99
CA LEU A 226 -4.64 16.83 -10.86
C LEU A 226 -3.44 16.05 -11.41
N SER A 227 -2.81 16.54 -12.48
CA SER A 227 -1.64 15.93 -13.14
C SER A 227 -0.31 16.16 -12.42
N GLN A 228 -0.34 16.91 -11.31
CA GLN A 228 0.82 17.26 -10.47
C GLN A 228 0.55 16.86 -9.00
N THR A 229 -0.38 15.93 -8.79
CA THR A 229 -0.84 15.45 -7.48
C THR A 229 -0.90 13.93 -7.44
N LEU A 230 -0.24 13.30 -6.46
CA LEU A 230 -0.27 11.84 -6.27
C LEU A 230 -1.59 11.40 -5.60
N MET A 231 -2.17 10.30 -6.08
CA MET A 231 -3.41 9.70 -5.57
C MET A 231 -3.12 8.43 -4.76
N ALA A 232 -2.35 7.53 -5.35
CA ALA A 232 -1.95 6.25 -4.78
C ALA A 232 -0.64 5.79 -5.44
N GLY A 233 0.03 4.79 -4.86
CA GLY A 233 1.30 4.29 -5.39
C GLY A 233 1.73 2.96 -4.77
N ASP A 234 2.86 2.45 -5.25
CA ASP A 234 3.44 1.18 -4.81
C ASP A 234 3.75 1.16 -3.30
N MET A 235 3.46 0.02 -2.66
CA MET A 235 3.64 -0.19 -1.24
C MET A 235 4.13 -1.61 -0.92
N HIS A 236 5.44 -1.78 -0.76
CA HIS A 236 6.09 -3.06 -0.47
C HIS A 236 5.80 -3.53 0.96
N TYR A 237 5.35 -4.79 1.16
CA TYR A 237 4.97 -5.25 2.50
C TYR A 237 6.16 -5.41 3.46
N THR A 238 7.30 -5.95 3.04
CA THR A 238 8.50 -6.07 3.90
C THR A 238 9.31 -4.77 3.95
N LEU A 239 9.91 -4.48 5.10
CA LEU A 239 10.99 -3.49 5.24
C LEU A 239 12.33 -4.23 5.18
N LYS A 240 13.05 -4.07 4.07
CA LYS A 240 14.30 -4.81 3.81
C LYS A 240 15.35 -4.49 4.88
N ASN A 241 16.00 -5.54 5.40
CA ASN A 241 17.03 -5.47 6.43
C ASN A 241 16.59 -4.83 7.77
N TYR A 242 15.29 -4.66 8.01
CA TYR A 242 14.77 -4.18 9.28
C TYR A 242 13.95 -5.29 9.96
N TYR A 243 14.33 -5.61 11.19
CA TYR A 243 13.81 -6.75 11.95
C TYR A 243 13.36 -6.27 13.33
N PHE A 244 12.50 -7.04 13.98
CA PHE A 244 12.29 -6.87 15.42
C PHE A 244 13.52 -7.36 16.19
N THR A 245 13.66 -6.90 17.44
CA THR A 245 14.63 -7.40 18.42
C THR A 245 13.87 -7.95 19.64
N GLY A 246 14.56 -8.25 20.74
CA GLY A 246 13.94 -8.79 21.94
C GLY A 246 13.17 -10.09 21.68
N ALA A 247 11.94 -10.17 22.20
CA ALA A 247 11.11 -11.37 22.14
C ALA A 247 10.73 -11.83 20.71
N ASN A 248 10.80 -10.93 19.72
CA ASN A 248 10.49 -11.22 18.31
C ASN A 248 11.75 -11.12 17.42
N ALA A 249 12.95 -11.31 17.97
CA ALA A 249 14.20 -11.17 17.24
C ALA A 249 14.22 -11.97 15.92
N ASN A 250 14.74 -11.35 14.85
CA ASN A 250 14.83 -11.89 13.49
C ASN A 250 13.50 -12.03 12.73
N VAL A 251 12.35 -11.65 13.30
CA VAL A 251 11.11 -11.50 12.52
C VAL A 251 11.22 -10.26 11.62
N PRO A 252 11.01 -10.36 10.29
CA PRO A 252 11.04 -9.21 9.39
C PRO A 252 10.00 -8.16 9.79
N ARG A 253 10.36 -6.89 9.72
CA ARG A 253 9.39 -5.80 9.84
C ARG A 253 8.53 -5.74 8.58
N THR A 254 7.24 -5.51 8.79
CA THR A 254 6.28 -5.30 7.70
C THR A 254 5.61 -3.94 7.82
N GLY A 255 5.43 -3.26 6.69
CA GLY A 255 4.66 -2.03 6.61
C GLY A 255 3.17 -2.29 6.86
N LYS A 256 2.40 -1.21 6.96
CA LYS A 256 0.96 -1.26 7.28
C LYS A 256 0.09 -1.43 6.03
N THR A 257 0.44 -2.44 5.24
CA THR A 257 0.05 -2.59 3.84
C THR A 257 -1.19 -3.49 3.71
N THR A 258 -2.40 -2.91 3.77
CA THR A 258 -3.67 -3.65 3.66
C THR A 258 -4.71 -2.85 2.89
N TRP A 259 -5.65 -3.54 2.24
CA TRP A 259 -6.81 -2.91 1.60
C TRP A 259 -8.04 -2.79 2.54
N VAL A 260 -7.94 -3.30 3.77
CA VAL A 260 -9.09 -3.40 4.68
C VAL A 260 -9.13 -2.27 5.70
N LEU A 261 -8.08 -2.12 6.50
CA LEU A 261 -8.03 -1.17 7.61
C LEU A 261 -7.60 0.23 7.17
N ALA A 262 -8.14 1.25 7.84
CA ALA A 262 -7.70 2.64 7.68
C ALA A 262 -7.29 3.33 8.98
N HIS A 263 -7.18 2.60 10.09
CA HIS A 263 -6.59 3.12 11.32
C HIS A 263 -5.25 3.80 10.97
N PRO A 264 -4.91 4.96 11.56
CA PRO A 264 -3.72 5.73 11.27
C PRO A 264 -2.52 4.91 10.76
N GLY A 265 -2.11 5.23 9.54
CA GLY A 265 -1.01 4.62 8.80
C GLY A 265 -1.32 3.30 8.06
N PHE A 266 -2.51 2.71 8.20
CA PHE A 266 -2.94 1.55 7.41
C PHE A 266 -3.65 2.01 6.13
N GLY A 267 -3.48 1.24 5.03
CA GLY A 267 -4.05 1.54 3.71
C GLY A 267 -3.55 2.85 3.07
N SER A 268 -2.65 3.57 3.74
CA SER A 268 -2.11 4.87 3.36
C SER A 268 -0.59 4.92 3.52
N ALA A 269 0.05 5.83 2.79
CA ALA A 269 1.44 6.21 2.98
C ALA A 269 1.60 7.74 2.91
N THR A 270 2.70 8.22 3.50
CA THR A 270 3.08 9.62 3.56
C THR A 270 4.25 9.94 2.61
N THR A 271 4.33 11.20 2.20
CA THR A 271 5.50 11.79 1.53
C THR A 271 6.42 12.55 2.48
N ASN A 272 6.19 12.49 3.81
CA ASN A 272 7.06 13.11 4.83
C ASN A 272 8.53 12.67 4.74
N LEU A 273 8.79 11.45 4.25
CA LEU A 273 10.10 10.82 4.12
C LEU A 273 10.30 10.24 2.70
N PRO A 274 11.55 10.02 2.24
CA PRO A 274 11.85 9.51 0.90
C PRO A 274 11.19 8.15 0.62
N MET A 275 10.78 7.92 -0.63
CA MET A 275 10.31 6.60 -1.07
C MET A 275 11.43 5.55 -0.97
N ASN A 276 11.07 4.27 -0.88
CA ASN A 276 11.98 3.15 -0.62
C ASN A 276 12.74 3.23 0.73
N SER A 277 12.30 4.09 1.66
CA SER A 277 12.80 4.08 3.05
C SER A 277 12.44 2.76 3.74
N HIS A 278 13.45 1.98 4.14
CA HIS A 278 13.28 0.68 4.80
C HIS A 278 13.51 0.71 6.32
N THR A 279 13.89 1.85 6.88
CA THR A 279 14.23 2.03 8.30
C THR A 279 13.62 3.32 8.84
N TYR A 280 13.96 3.68 10.08
CA TYR A 280 13.62 4.98 10.65
C TYR A 280 14.35 6.13 9.93
N TYR A 281 13.65 7.23 9.65
CA TYR A 281 14.23 8.43 9.03
C TYR A 281 14.90 9.35 10.07
N SER A 282 14.25 9.59 11.21
CA SER A 282 14.75 10.47 12.29
C SER A 282 14.06 10.13 13.61
N ARG A 283 14.81 10.02 14.72
CA ARG A 283 14.31 9.52 16.04
C ARG A 283 12.99 10.16 16.49
N ALA A 284 12.03 9.31 16.89
CA ALA A 284 10.80 9.73 17.56
C ALA A 284 11.08 10.31 18.95
N SER A 285 10.45 11.44 19.24
CA SER A 285 10.40 12.08 20.56
C SER A 285 9.02 11.92 21.22
N ARG A 286 7.98 11.59 20.45
CA ARG A 286 6.59 11.35 20.90
C ARG A 286 6.04 10.05 20.29
N PRO A 287 4.92 9.50 20.80
CA PRO A 287 4.30 8.30 20.23
C PRO A 287 3.86 8.46 18.76
N THR A 288 3.42 9.66 18.37
CA THR A 288 2.84 9.92 17.04
C THR A 288 3.85 10.17 15.95
N ASP A 289 5.05 10.67 16.28
CA ASP A 289 6.17 10.84 15.35
C ASP A 289 6.47 9.55 14.56
N TRP A 290 6.13 8.38 15.14
CA TRP A 290 6.11 7.07 14.48
C TRP A 290 5.48 7.11 13.08
N TYR A 291 4.29 7.72 12.96
CA TYR A 291 3.56 7.79 11.70
C TYR A 291 4.25 8.67 10.65
N GLU A 292 5.10 9.60 11.10
CA GLU A 292 5.69 10.66 10.29
C GLU A 292 7.17 10.44 9.95
N THR A 293 7.83 9.51 10.66
CA THR A 293 9.28 9.26 10.57
C THR A 293 9.66 7.78 10.44
N SER A 294 8.71 6.86 10.56
CA SER A 294 8.93 5.43 10.28
C SER A 294 8.86 5.12 8.80
N GLY A 295 9.89 4.44 8.29
CA GLY A 295 9.86 3.82 6.96
C GLY A 295 8.68 2.86 6.73
N GLU A 296 7.95 2.41 7.77
CA GLU A 296 6.73 1.60 7.63
C GLU A 296 5.61 2.34 6.84
N PHE A 297 5.61 3.68 6.86
CA PHE A 297 4.61 4.54 6.20
C PHE A 297 5.11 5.25 4.93
N ALA A 298 6.38 5.05 4.53
CA ALA A 298 6.86 5.52 3.23
C ALA A 298 6.25 4.69 2.09
N PHE A 299 6.11 5.28 0.90
CA PHE A 299 5.91 4.49 -0.33
C PHE A 299 7.15 3.65 -0.62
N ARG A 300 6.96 2.42 -1.11
CA ARG A 300 8.05 1.46 -1.37
C ARG A 300 7.66 0.55 -2.52
N SER A 301 8.56 0.24 -3.44
CA SER A 301 8.27 -0.67 -4.56
C SER A 301 9.09 -1.96 -4.52
N VAL A 302 8.57 -3.01 -5.15
CA VAL A 302 9.38 -4.15 -5.63
C VAL A 302 10.26 -3.77 -6.83
N HIS A 303 9.89 -2.71 -7.55
CA HIS A 303 10.61 -2.24 -8.73
C HIS A 303 11.83 -1.40 -8.31
N PRO A 304 13.03 -1.67 -8.86
CA PRO A 304 14.23 -0.94 -8.47
C PRO A 304 14.20 0.54 -8.89
N SER A 305 14.88 1.37 -8.09
CA SER A 305 15.18 2.79 -8.35
C SER A 305 13.99 3.75 -8.37
N GLY A 306 12.92 3.44 -7.63
CA GLY A 306 11.74 4.32 -7.53
C GLY A 306 10.45 3.62 -7.12
N CYS A 307 9.33 4.25 -7.43
CA CYS A 307 7.97 3.75 -7.18
C CYS A 307 7.03 4.18 -8.32
N ASN A 308 6.05 3.35 -8.66
CA ASN A 308 4.93 3.77 -9.52
C ASN A 308 3.88 4.50 -8.68
N PHE A 309 3.27 5.53 -9.26
CA PHE A 309 2.18 6.29 -8.68
C PHE A 309 1.10 6.55 -9.74
N VAL A 310 -0.15 6.53 -9.33
CA VAL A 310 -1.27 7.11 -10.08
C VAL A 310 -1.56 8.51 -9.55
N LEU A 311 -1.81 9.45 -10.46
CA LEU A 311 -2.03 10.86 -10.17
C LEU A 311 -3.53 11.22 -10.18
N GLY A 312 -3.87 12.44 -9.76
CA GLY A 312 -5.24 12.99 -9.80
C GLY A 312 -5.91 12.90 -11.15
N ASP A 313 -5.17 13.06 -12.24
CA ASP A 313 -5.68 12.94 -13.62
C ASP A 313 -5.84 11.46 -14.08
N GLY A 314 -5.55 10.51 -13.19
CA GLY A 314 -5.53 9.08 -13.50
C GLY A 314 -4.37 8.65 -14.40
N SER A 315 -3.38 9.52 -14.69
CA SER A 315 -2.13 9.12 -15.33
C SER A 315 -1.27 8.31 -14.34
N VAL A 316 -0.48 7.37 -14.85
CA VAL A 316 0.45 6.58 -14.03
C VAL A 316 1.87 6.93 -14.42
N ARG A 317 2.72 7.22 -13.43
CA ARG A 317 4.11 7.62 -13.63
C ARG A 317 5.03 6.85 -12.68
N PHE A 318 6.23 6.55 -13.14
CA PHE A 318 7.31 6.04 -12.31
C PHE A 318 8.16 7.22 -11.82
N LEU A 319 8.19 7.46 -10.52
CA LEU A 319 9.08 8.45 -9.91
C LEU A 319 10.34 7.75 -9.40
N ARG A 320 11.51 8.35 -9.65
CA ARG A 320 12.79 7.83 -9.14
C ARG A 320 12.92 8.13 -7.65
N ASP A 321 13.58 7.24 -6.92
CA ASP A 321 13.92 7.45 -5.50
C ASP A 321 14.98 8.54 -5.28
N SER A 322 15.73 8.90 -6.33
CA SER A 322 16.62 10.07 -6.38
C SER A 322 15.91 11.43 -6.50
N ILE A 323 14.58 11.49 -6.42
CA ILE A 323 13.82 12.75 -6.46
C ILE A 323 14.12 13.61 -5.22
N ALA A 324 14.18 14.94 -5.38
CA ALA A 324 14.29 15.84 -4.25
C ALA A 324 13.10 15.68 -3.30
N LEU A 325 13.35 15.60 -2.00
CA LEU A 325 12.31 15.29 -1.01
C LEU A 325 11.20 16.36 -0.99
N ASP A 326 11.54 17.64 -1.17
CA ASP A 326 10.53 18.70 -1.19
C ASP A 326 9.69 18.69 -2.48
N THR A 327 10.26 18.31 -3.63
CA THR A 327 9.51 17.98 -4.85
C THR A 327 8.55 16.82 -4.60
N TYR A 328 8.99 15.76 -3.94
CA TYR A 328 8.16 14.60 -3.64
C TYR A 328 7.01 14.91 -2.67
N ARG A 329 7.30 15.72 -1.63
CA ARG A 329 6.30 16.28 -0.71
C ARG A 329 5.26 17.12 -1.44
N TRP A 330 5.73 18.05 -2.28
CA TRP A 330 4.87 18.91 -3.10
C TRP A 330 3.95 18.09 -4.02
N LEU A 331 4.45 17.02 -4.65
CA LEU A 331 3.63 16.11 -5.44
C LEU A 331 2.58 15.38 -4.59
N GLY A 332 2.94 14.93 -3.38
CA GLY A 332 2.05 14.17 -2.49
C GLY A 332 0.90 14.97 -1.89
N SER A 333 1.10 16.27 -1.69
CA SER A 333 0.06 17.21 -1.23
C SER A 333 -1.08 17.37 -2.24
N ARG A 334 -2.19 18.02 -1.87
CA ARG A 334 -3.25 18.53 -2.77
C ARG A 334 -3.15 20.03 -3.03
N ASN A 335 -2.72 20.81 -2.04
CA ASN A 335 -2.73 22.28 -2.01
C ASN A 335 -1.42 22.88 -1.47
N SER A 336 -0.29 22.22 -1.75
CA SER A 336 1.02 22.43 -1.11
C SER A 336 1.39 23.89 -0.82
N SER A 337 1.89 24.12 0.40
CA SER A 337 2.53 25.38 0.80
C SER A 337 3.99 25.49 0.33
N LEU A 338 4.59 24.38 -0.16
CA LEU A 338 5.92 24.40 -0.77
C LEU A 338 5.85 25.06 -2.15
N PRO A 339 6.90 25.75 -2.60
CA PRO A 339 6.95 26.29 -3.95
C PRO A 339 6.87 25.16 -4.99
N PRO A 340 6.30 25.42 -6.18
CA PRO A 340 6.41 24.49 -7.31
C PRO A 340 7.88 24.13 -7.58
N PRO A 341 8.20 22.86 -7.87
CA PRO A 341 9.55 22.45 -8.21
C PRO A 341 10.07 23.23 -9.43
N SER A 342 11.33 23.66 -9.40
CA SER A 342 11.98 24.30 -10.56
C SER A 342 12.20 23.35 -11.74
N ASP A 343 12.23 22.04 -11.45
CA ASP A 343 12.73 20.99 -12.34
C ASP A 343 11.63 19.91 -12.55
N TYR A 344 10.50 20.28 -13.19
CA TYR A 344 9.37 19.37 -13.45
C TYR A 344 8.91 19.33 -14.92
#